data_AF-A0A7X9ZLP4-F1
#
_entry.id   AF-A0A7X9ZLP4-F1
#
_cell.length_a   1.000
_cell.length_b   1.000
_cell.length_c   1.000
_cell.angle_alpha   90.00
_cell.angle_beta   90.00
_cell.angle_gamma   90.00
#
_symmetry.space_group_name_H-M   'P 1'
#
loop_
_entity.id
_entity.type
_entity.pdbx_description
1 polymer ?
#
loop_
_entity_poly.entity_id
_entity_poly.type
_entity_poly.pdbx_seq_one_letter_code
_entity_poly.pdbx_strand_id
1 'polypeptide(L)'
;MTIEARIRGQIEARIRSGEWAPGTRIPFEHELVAEHGCARATVNKALSHLAREGLIERRRRAGSFVAQPRIRSAVVGVPDIGALIAARGETYRWELVSRAIDGNRLILTGVHHSGAKPFGWESRWLDLATVPEAAAIDFAVEAPGTWLLHSVPWTDARHRICATGAGRTEAQRLGIAPGAPCLQIERWTWRGDAPVTHATQLFPADHYDLVEDFTPRS
;
A
#
# COMPACT_ATOMS: atom_id res chain seq x y z
N MET A 1 15.09 -27.48 3.53
CA MET A 1 14.76 -26.09 3.94
C MET A 1 15.65 -25.74 5.14
N THR A 2 16.35 -24.60 5.15
CA THR A 2 17.27 -24.26 6.26
C THR A 2 16.51 -23.76 7.49
N ILE A 3 17.09 -23.90 8.69
CA ILE A 3 16.49 -23.38 9.93
C ILE A 3 16.29 -21.86 9.85
N GLU A 4 17.26 -21.13 9.28
CA GLU A 4 17.15 -19.69 9.01
C GLU A 4 15.90 -19.34 8.18
N ALA A 5 15.67 -20.06 7.07
CA ALA A 5 14.52 -19.80 6.20
C ALA A 5 13.19 -20.12 6.89
N ARG A 6 13.16 -21.16 7.75
CA ARG A 6 11.97 -21.51 8.54
C ARG A 6 11.62 -20.40 9.55
N ILE A 7 12.62 -19.90 10.27
CA ILE A 7 12.44 -18.80 11.25
C ILE A 7 11.91 -17.55 10.54
N ARG A 8 12.51 -17.18 9.41
CA ARG A 8 12.07 -16.04 8.60
C ARG A 8 10.62 -16.21 8.16
N GLY A 9 10.28 -17.35 7.57
CA GLY A 9 8.93 -17.61 7.07
C GLY A 9 7.86 -17.58 8.16
N GLN A 10 8.17 -18.09 9.36
CA GLN A 10 7.23 -18.04 10.49
C GLN A 10 6.99 -16.62 10.99
N ILE A 11 8.05 -15.83 11.19
CA ILE A 11 7.91 -14.43 11.63
C ILE A 11 7.16 -13.62 10.57
N GLU A 12 7.52 -13.80 9.30
CA GLU A 12 6.88 -13.11 8.18
C GLU A 12 5.39 -13.48 8.06
N ALA A 13 5.03 -14.76 8.26
CA ALA A 13 3.63 -15.18 8.24
C ALA A 13 2.81 -14.51 9.35
N ARG A 14 3.36 -14.40 10.57
CA ARG A 14 2.68 -13.71 11.71
C ARG A 14 2.52 -12.21 11.48
N ILE A 15 3.51 -11.57 10.84
CA ILE A 15 3.41 -10.15 10.47
C ILE A 15 2.34 -9.97 9.39
N ARG A 16 2.37 -10.80 8.33
CA ARG A 16 1.43 -10.71 7.20
C ARG A 16 -0.01 -11.03 7.59
N SER A 17 -0.22 -11.97 8.52
CA SER A 17 -1.55 -12.31 9.02
C SER A 17 -2.16 -11.23 9.92
N GLY A 18 -1.35 -10.24 10.34
CA GLY A 18 -1.74 -9.23 11.33
C GLY A 18 -1.70 -9.73 12.78
N GLU A 19 -1.30 -10.99 13.02
CA GLU A 19 -1.08 -11.51 14.38
C GLU A 19 -0.07 -10.63 15.12
N TRP A 20 0.98 -10.20 14.43
CA TRP A 20 1.96 -9.24 14.94
C TRP A 20 1.82 -7.90 14.25
N ALA A 21 1.09 -6.99 14.91
CA ALA A 21 0.94 -5.60 14.46
C ALA A 21 2.27 -4.82 14.54
N PRO A 22 2.42 -3.72 13.76
CA PRO A 22 3.55 -2.82 13.88
C PRO A 22 3.86 -2.40 15.32
N GLY A 23 5.13 -2.40 15.71
CA GLY A 23 5.57 -2.15 17.08
C GLY A 23 5.49 -3.36 18.02
N THR A 24 4.91 -4.49 17.59
CA THR A 24 4.96 -5.74 18.35
C THR A 24 6.40 -6.21 18.51
N ARG A 25 6.78 -6.60 19.74
CA ARG A 25 8.12 -7.13 20.01
C ARG A 25 8.25 -8.54 19.46
N ILE A 26 9.26 -8.75 18.62
CA ILE A 26 9.70 -10.07 18.20
C ILE A 26 10.35 -10.75 19.41
N PRO A 27 10.13 -12.07 19.63
CA PRO A 27 10.84 -12.80 20.67
C PRO A 27 12.36 -12.56 20.63
N PHE A 28 12.97 -12.53 21.81
CA PHE A 28 14.40 -12.30 21.93
C PHE A 28 15.20 -13.42 21.27
N GLU A 29 16.45 -13.12 20.91
CA GLU A 29 17.32 -14.09 20.24
C GLU A 29 17.44 -15.41 21.04
N HIS A 30 17.50 -15.34 22.37
CA HIS A 30 17.62 -16.53 23.21
C HIS A 30 16.31 -17.36 23.24
N GLU A 31 15.15 -16.71 23.16
CA GLU A 31 13.84 -17.37 23.07
C GLU A 31 13.72 -18.12 21.74
N LEU A 32 14.09 -17.48 20.63
CA LEU A 32 14.10 -18.09 19.30
C LEU A 32 15.13 -19.22 19.17
N VAL A 33 16.28 -19.10 19.84
CA VAL A 33 17.27 -20.18 19.92
C VAL A 33 16.68 -21.40 20.62
N ALA A 34 15.99 -21.19 21.75
CA ALA A 34 15.35 -22.27 22.50
C ALA A 34 14.18 -22.90 21.72
N GLU A 35 13.32 -22.08 21.11
CA GLU A 35 12.16 -22.53 20.31
C GLU A 35 12.57 -23.37 19.10
N HIS A 36 13.65 -23.00 18.43
CA HIS A 36 14.07 -23.65 17.19
C HIS A 36 15.27 -24.60 17.34
N GLY A 37 15.86 -24.71 18.53
CA GLY A 37 16.99 -25.60 18.83
C GLY A 37 18.20 -25.35 17.95
N CYS A 38 18.57 -24.09 17.72
CA CYS A 38 19.60 -23.73 16.73
C CYS A 38 20.66 -22.76 17.24
N ALA A 39 21.78 -22.64 16.51
CA ALA A 39 22.84 -21.71 16.88
C ALA A 39 22.35 -20.25 16.84
N ARG A 40 22.82 -19.42 17.78
CA ARG A 40 22.50 -17.99 17.86
C ARG A 40 22.80 -17.24 16.56
N ALA A 41 23.87 -17.61 15.86
CA ALA A 41 24.24 -17.03 14.57
C ALA A 41 23.13 -17.22 13.51
N THR A 42 22.41 -18.34 13.53
CA THR A 42 21.30 -18.63 12.62
C THR A 42 20.11 -17.73 12.88
N VAL A 43 19.72 -17.54 14.15
CA VAL A 43 18.65 -16.60 14.54
C VAL A 43 19.04 -15.18 14.17
N ASN A 44 20.27 -14.76 14.48
CA ASN A 44 20.74 -13.41 14.16
C ASN A 44 20.75 -13.15 12.66
N LYS A 45 21.12 -14.14 11.84
CA LYS A 45 21.03 -14.06 10.38
C LYS A 45 19.60 -13.89 9.88
N ALA A 46 18.64 -14.66 10.42
CA ALA A 46 17.23 -14.52 10.07
C ALA A 46 16.67 -13.13 10.44
N LEU A 47 16.93 -12.65 11.66
CA LEU A 47 16.51 -11.32 12.10
C LEU A 47 17.18 -10.20 11.31
N SER A 48 18.47 -10.34 10.97
CA SER A 48 19.16 -9.35 10.15
C SER A 48 18.59 -9.29 8.72
N HIS A 49 18.16 -10.43 8.19
CA HIS A 49 17.47 -10.46 6.90
C HIS A 49 16.13 -9.72 6.95
N LEU A 50 15.27 -10.04 7.92
CA LEU A 50 13.98 -9.36 8.11
C LEU A 50 14.16 -7.85 8.34
N ALA A 51 15.21 -7.46 9.07
CA ALA A 51 15.53 -6.05 9.31
C ALA A 51 15.98 -5.34 8.03
N ARG A 52 16.77 -6.02 7.18
CA ARG A 52 17.17 -5.51 5.86
C ARG A 52 15.97 -5.36 4.92
N GLU A 53 14.98 -6.25 5.02
CA GLU A 53 13.73 -6.16 4.26
C GLU A 53 12.76 -5.11 4.81
N GLY A 54 13.08 -4.47 5.93
CA GLY A 54 12.25 -3.44 6.55
C GLY A 54 11.00 -3.98 7.24
N LEU A 55 10.87 -5.30 7.43
CA LEU A 55 9.74 -5.91 8.15
C LEU A 55 9.86 -5.77 9.66
N ILE A 56 11.10 -5.67 10.17
CA ILE A 56 11.38 -5.45 11.58
C ILE A 56 12.41 -4.33 11.76
N GLU A 57 12.40 -3.70 12.92
CA GLU A 57 13.42 -2.77 13.37
C GLU A 57 14.16 -3.34 14.58
N ARG A 58 15.50 -3.19 14.58
CA ARG A 58 16.35 -3.63 15.70
C ARG A 58 16.67 -2.44 16.58
N ARG A 59 16.21 -2.46 17.82
CA ARG A 59 16.46 -1.42 18.82
C ARG A 59 17.55 -1.88 19.79
N ARG A 60 18.64 -1.12 19.87
CA ARG A 60 19.77 -1.46 20.75
C ARG A 60 19.28 -1.62 22.20
N ARG A 61 19.59 -2.76 22.83
CA ARG A 61 19.18 -3.16 24.20
C ARG A 61 17.67 -3.36 24.44
N ALA A 62 16.80 -3.05 23.49
CA ALA A 62 15.35 -3.23 23.63
C ALA A 62 14.82 -4.46 22.87
N GLY A 63 15.57 -4.97 21.89
CA GLY A 63 15.20 -6.15 21.10
C GLY A 63 14.84 -5.80 19.66
N SER A 64 14.08 -6.68 19.02
CA SER A 64 13.57 -6.47 17.66
C SER A 64 12.06 -6.27 17.71
N PHE A 65 11.53 -5.39 16.87
CA PHE A 65 10.11 -5.06 16.83
C PHE A 65 9.63 -5.09 15.39
N VAL A 66 8.37 -5.46 15.14
CA VAL A 66 7.76 -5.28 13.82
C VAL A 66 7.88 -3.81 13.43
N ALA A 67 8.44 -3.53 12.27
CA ALA A 67 8.68 -2.18 11.83
C ALA A 67 7.35 -1.44 11.69
N GLN A 68 7.33 -0.17 12.09
CA GLN A 68 6.28 0.72 11.63
C GLN A 68 6.50 0.98 10.14
N PRO A 69 5.47 0.89 9.28
CA PRO A 69 5.55 1.43 7.94
C PRO A 69 6.10 2.85 8.05
N ARG A 70 7.27 3.11 7.44
CA ARG A 70 7.92 4.41 7.55
C ARG A 70 7.20 5.39 6.64
N ILE A 71 6.07 5.86 7.14
CA ILE A 71 5.38 7.01 6.61
C ILE A 71 6.25 8.23 6.96
N ARG A 72 7.12 8.67 6.04
CA ARG A 72 7.95 9.87 6.23
C ARG A 72 7.05 11.11 6.38
N SER A 73 6.78 11.49 7.63
CA SER A 73 6.29 12.77 8.19
C SER A 73 5.71 13.82 7.21
N ALA A 74 4.49 14.28 7.53
CA ALA A 74 3.56 15.10 6.75
C ALA A 74 2.85 14.34 5.62
N VAL A 75 2.34 13.15 5.94
CA VAL A 75 1.69 12.28 4.97
C VAL A 75 0.20 12.38 5.12
N VAL A 76 -0.41 12.96 4.09
CA VAL A 76 -1.74 12.59 3.63
C VAL A 76 -1.83 11.08 3.61
N GLY A 77 -2.58 10.51 4.55
CA GLY A 77 -2.85 9.08 4.57
C GLY A 77 -3.34 8.65 3.19
N VAL A 78 -2.93 7.49 2.72
CA VAL A 78 -3.41 6.98 1.43
C VAL A 78 -4.90 6.71 1.62
N PRO A 79 -5.79 7.41 0.91
CA PRO A 79 -7.19 7.10 1.04
C PRO A 79 -7.40 5.74 0.37
N ASP A 80 -7.77 4.73 1.17
CA ASP A 80 -8.68 3.74 0.64
C ASP A 80 -9.95 4.49 0.26
N ILE A 81 -10.12 4.77 -1.03
CA ILE A 81 -11.24 5.59 -1.53
C ILE A 81 -12.57 4.93 -1.12
N GLY A 82 -12.62 3.60 -1.06
CA GLY A 82 -13.80 2.89 -0.60
C GLY A 82 -14.10 3.17 0.87
N ALA A 83 -13.09 3.09 1.73
CA ALA A 83 -13.25 3.42 3.15
C ALA A 83 -13.59 4.90 3.37
N LEU A 84 -13.01 5.80 2.57
CA LEU A 84 -13.28 7.24 2.64
C LEU A 84 -14.72 7.57 2.28
N ILE A 85 -15.25 6.98 1.21
CA ILE A 85 -16.65 7.13 0.81
C ILE A 85 -17.58 6.52 1.87
N ALA A 86 -17.24 5.33 2.37
CA ALA A 86 -18.01 4.68 3.44
C ALA A 86 -18.04 5.51 4.73
N ALA A 87 -16.94 6.17 5.11
CA ALA A 87 -16.86 7.04 6.27
C ALA A 87 -17.74 8.30 6.15
N ARG A 88 -18.08 8.71 4.92
CA ARG A 88 -19.07 9.77 4.63
C ARG A 88 -20.52 9.27 4.69
N GLY A 89 -20.73 7.98 4.95
CA GLY A 89 -22.04 7.33 4.93
C GLY A 89 -22.57 7.04 3.53
N GLU A 90 -21.70 7.09 2.51
CA GLU A 90 -22.08 6.88 1.12
C GLU A 90 -21.71 5.47 0.63
N THR A 91 -22.44 4.96 -0.37
CA THR A 91 -22.16 3.64 -0.96
C THR A 91 -21.01 3.73 -1.96
N TYR A 92 -19.95 2.97 -1.72
CA TYR A 92 -18.83 2.87 -2.65
C TYR A 92 -19.08 1.85 -3.78
N ARG A 93 -18.66 2.19 -5.01
CA ARG A 93 -18.54 1.24 -6.12
C ARG A 93 -17.29 1.53 -6.96
N TRP A 94 -16.61 0.48 -7.39
CA TRP A 94 -15.56 0.54 -8.39
C TRP A 94 -16.08 0.13 -9.77
N GLU A 95 -15.67 0.85 -10.81
CA GLU A 95 -15.91 0.50 -12.22
C GLU A 95 -14.57 0.37 -12.93
N LEU A 96 -14.19 -0.87 -13.28
CA LEU A 96 -13.01 -1.11 -14.10
C LEU A 96 -13.29 -0.68 -15.55
N VAL A 97 -12.47 0.23 -16.08
CA VAL A 97 -12.60 0.75 -17.44
C VAL A 97 -11.62 0.08 -18.40
N SER A 98 -10.39 -0.16 -17.98
CA SER A 98 -9.43 -0.91 -18.80
C SER A 98 -8.49 -1.76 -17.96
N ARG A 99 -8.04 -2.85 -18.57
CA ARG A 99 -7.01 -3.76 -18.08
C ARG A 99 -6.09 -4.11 -19.23
N ALA A 100 -4.79 -3.95 -19.04
CA ALA A 100 -3.78 -4.32 -20.01
C ALA A 100 -2.51 -4.83 -19.31
N ILE A 101 -1.75 -5.69 -19.98
CA ILE A 101 -0.41 -6.08 -19.54
C ILE A 101 0.58 -5.56 -20.59
N ASP A 102 1.57 -4.80 -20.13
CA ASP A 102 2.68 -4.31 -20.94
C ASP A 102 4.01 -4.67 -20.28
N GLY A 103 4.72 -5.61 -20.89
CA GLY A 103 5.90 -6.23 -20.30
C GLY A 103 5.61 -6.81 -18.91
N ASN A 104 6.25 -6.23 -17.89
CA ASN A 104 6.09 -6.65 -16.49
C ASN A 104 5.06 -5.80 -15.71
N ARG A 105 4.25 -5.00 -16.39
CA ARG A 105 3.29 -4.11 -15.74
C ARG A 105 1.86 -4.52 -16.05
N LEU A 106 1.06 -4.67 -15.00
CA LEU A 106 -0.39 -4.71 -15.11
C LEU A 106 -0.90 -3.28 -15.00
N ILE A 107 -1.56 -2.78 -16.04
CA ILE A 107 -2.11 -1.44 -16.13
C ILE A 107 -3.63 -1.54 -15.99
N LEU A 108 -4.18 -0.75 -15.06
CA LEU A 108 -5.60 -0.71 -14.74
C LEU A 108 -6.06 0.75 -14.76
N THR A 109 -7.21 1.01 -15.36
CA THR A 109 -7.90 2.29 -15.21
C THR A 109 -9.34 2.07 -14.81
N GLY A 110 -9.90 2.99 -14.04
CA GLY A 110 -11.29 2.90 -13.63
C GLY A 110 -11.79 4.10 -12.86
N VAL A 111 -13.07 4.02 -12.51
CA VAL A 111 -13.81 5.09 -11.84
C VAL A 111 -14.25 4.60 -10.47
N HIS A 112 -13.92 5.37 -9.44
CA HIS A 112 -14.53 5.24 -8.12
C HIS A 112 -15.84 6.03 -8.12
N HIS A 113 -16.90 5.45 -7.59
CA HIS A 113 -18.22 6.06 -7.48
C HIS A 113 -18.62 6.24 -6.00
N SER A 114 -19.23 7.38 -5.72
CA SER A 114 -19.88 7.70 -4.45
C SER A 114 -21.39 7.74 -4.69
N GLY A 115 -22.09 6.69 -4.26
CA GLY A 115 -23.47 6.41 -4.68
C GLY A 115 -23.56 6.24 -6.20
N ALA A 116 -24.40 7.06 -6.84
CA ALA A 116 -24.57 7.07 -8.30
C ALA A 116 -23.60 8.02 -9.04
N LYS A 117 -22.77 8.78 -8.31
CA LYS A 117 -21.94 9.84 -8.90
C LYS A 117 -20.48 9.36 -9.09
N PRO A 118 -19.88 9.61 -10.27
CA PRO A 118 -18.44 9.45 -10.45
C PRO A 118 -17.67 10.34 -9.46
N PHE A 119 -16.87 9.71 -8.61
CA PHE A 119 -16.14 10.39 -7.53
C PHE A 119 -14.71 10.73 -7.94
N GLY A 120 -14.01 9.78 -8.56
CA GLY A 120 -12.62 9.96 -8.96
C GLY A 120 -12.18 8.96 -10.02
N TRP A 121 -11.23 9.37 -10.84
CA TRP A 121 -10.60 8.55 -11.86
C TRP A 121 -9.27 8.01 -11.31
N GLU A 122 -9.00 6.72 -11.52
CA GLU A 122 -7.71 6.11 -11.17
C GLU A 122 -7.07 5.51 -12.43
N SER A 123 -5.79 5.80 -12.62
CA SER A 123 -4.89 5.06 -13.49
C SER A 123 -3.76 4.49 -12.65
N ARG A 124 -3.52 3.18 -12.76
CA ARG A 124 -2.54 2.47 -11.95
C ARG A 124 -1.74 1.51 -12.80
N TRP A 125 -0.46 1.38 -12.50
CA TRP A 125 0.28 0.17 -12.82
C TRP A 125 0.76 -0.57 -11.57
N LEU A 126 0.77 -1.90 -11.66
CA LEU A 126 1.37 -2.81 -10.68
C LEU A 126 2.56 -3.51 -11.34
N ASP A 127 3.65 -3.68 -10.60
CA ASP A 127 4.80 -4.44 -11.07
C ASP A 127 4.58 -5.94 -10.82
N LEU A 128 4.49 -6.73 -11.89
CA LEU A 128 4.20 -8.17 -11.84
C LEU A 128 5.40 -9.03 -11.43
N ALA A 129 6.62 -8.47 -11.37
CA ALA A 129 7.76 -9.19 -10.78
C ALA A 129 7.70 -9.12 -9.26
N THR A 130 7.22 -7.99 -8.73
CA THR A 130 7.08 -7.76 -7.30
C THR A 130 5.74 -8.29 -6.75
N VAL A 131 4.68 -8.26 -7.57
CA VAL A 131 3.32 -8.70 -7.21
C VAL A 131 2.73 -9.60 -8.33
N PRO A 132 3.29 -10.79 -8.58
CA PRO A 132 2.85 -11.67 -9.65
C PRO A 132 1.39 -12.13 -9.51
N GLU A 133 0.90 -12.28 -8.28
CA GLU A 133 -0.47 -12.69 -7.97
C GLU A 133 -1.52 -11.73 -8.55
N ALA A 134 -1.19 -10.45 -8.74
CA ALA A 134 -2.09 -9.45 -9.30
C ALA A 134 -2.58 -9.83 -10.72
N ALA A 135 -1.78 -10.59 -11.48
CA ALA A 135 -2.16 -11.03 -12.81
C ALA A 135 -3.42 -11.93 -12.82
N ALA A 136 -3.67 -12.65 -11.71
CA ALA A 136 -4.79 -13.58 -11.57
C ALA A 136 -6.02 -12.96 -10.89
N ILE A 137 -5.90 -11.79 -10.28
CA ILE A 137 -7.01 -11.13 -9.58
C ILE A 137 -8.00 -10.53 -10.56
N ASP A 138 -9.29 -10.68 -10.28
CA ASP A 138 -10.37 -10.02 -11.01
C ASP A 138 -10.66 -8.63 -10.41
N PHE A 139 -9.97 -7.62 -10.95
CA PHE A 139 -10.16 -6.21 -10.57
C PHE A 139 -11.46 -5.59 -11.09
N ALA A 140 -12.40 -6.37 -11.65
CA ALA A 140 -13.76 -5.90 -11.88
C ALA A 140 -14.59 -5.91 -10.58
N VAL A 141 -14.22 -6.74 -9.59
CA VAL A 141 -14.94 -6.90 -8.32
C VAL A 141 -14.45 -5.92 -7.25
N GLU A 142 -13.13 -5.76 -7.14
CA GLU A 142 -12.50 -4.91 -6.14
C GLU A 142 -11.49 -3.97 -6.81
N ALA A 143 -11.43 -2.72 -6.34
CA ALA A 143 -10.45 -1.76 -6.85
C ALA A 143 -9.02 -2.19 -6.46
N PRO A 144 -8.03 -1.99 -7.35
CA PRO A 144 -6.67 -2.44 -7.10
C PRO A 144 -6.01 -1.73 -5.90
N GLY A 145 -6.39 -0.48 -5.61
CA GLY A 145 -5.94 0.23 -4.42
C GLY A 145 -6.35 -0.46 -3.11
N THR A 146 -7.63 -0.82 -2.99
CA THR A 146 -8.19 -1.54 -1.83
C THR A 146 -7.57 -2.93 -1.70
N TRP A 147 -7.49 -3.69 -2.79
CA TRP A 147 -6.86 -5.01 -2.80
C TRP A 147 -5.39 -4.97 -2.33
N LEU A 148 -4.60 -4.00 -2.82
CA LEU A 148 -3.18 -3.85 -2.45
C LEU A 148 -3.00 -3.54 -0.97
N LEU A 149 -3.86 -2.70 -0.38
CA LEU A 149 -3.78 -2.34 1.05
C LEU A 149 -3.95 -3.56 1.95
N HIS A 150 -4.78 -4.53 1.56
CA HIS A 150 -5.04 -5.74 2.33
C HIS A 150 -4.07 -6.88 2.00
N SER A 151 -3.56 -6.94 0.77
CA SER A 151 -2.88 -8.15 0.27
C SER A 151 -1.35 -8.01 0.19
N VAL A 152 -0.83 -6.78 0.11
CA VAL A 152 0.57 -6.57 -0.32
C VAL A 152 1.33 -5.71 0.70
N PRO A 153 2.32 -6.28 1.42
CA PRO A 153 3.15 -5.48 2.32
C PRO A 153 4.02 -4.51 1.52
N TRP A 154 4.14 -3.29 2.05
CA TRP A 154 4.95 -2.20 1.50
C TRP A 154 5.72 -1.51 2.63
N THR A 155 6.88 -0.94 2.31
CA THR A 155 7.78 -0.31 3.29
C THR A 155 7.79 1.21 3.16
N ASP A 156 7.72 1.70 1.92
CA ASP A 156 7.90 3.11 1.59
C ASP A 156 6.86 3.55 0.57
N ALA A 157 6.44 4.80 0.70
CA ALA A 157 5.58 5.47 -0.27
C ALA A 157 6.00 6.92 -0.46
N ARG A 158 5.77 7.43 -1.67
CA ARG A 158 5.94 8.85 -2.02
C ARG A 158 4.65 9.34 -2.63
N HIS A 159 4.18 10.50 -2.17
CA HIS A 159 3.07 11.21 -2.77
C HIS A 159 3.56 12.45 -3.50
N ARG A 160 2.90 12.78 -4.60
CA ARG A 160 2.93 14.09 -5.25
C ARG A 160 1.49 14.54 -5.44
N ILE A 161 1.17 15.73 -4.93
CA ILE A 161 -0.16 16.32 -5.00
C ILE A 161 -0.07 17.55 -5.89
N CYS A 162 -0.94 17.64 -6.89
CA CYS A 162 -0.94 18.69 -7.90
C CYS A 162 -2.36 19.18 -8.17
N ALA A 163 -2.53 20.47 -8.47
CA ALA A 163 -3.71 20.95 -9.17
C ALA A 163 -3.50 20.75 -10.68
N THR A 164 -4.50 20.21 -11.37
CA THR A 164 -4.47 20.00 -12.82
C THR A 164 -5.86 20.18 -13.43
N GLY A 165 -5.94 20.31 -14.75
CA GLY A 165 -7.21 20.25 -15.48
C GLY A 165 -7.53 18.81 -15.91
N ALA A 166 -8.81 18.44 -15.91
CA ALA A 166 -9.26 17.14 -16.41
C ALA A 166 -8.91 16.95 -17.89
N GLY A 167 -8.24 15.85 -18.24
CA GLY A 167 -8.10 15.43 -19.63
C GLY A 167 -9.45 15.04 -20.24
N ARG A 168 -9.48 14.80 -21.56
CA ARG A 168 -10.75 14.52 -22.26
C ARG A 168 -11.40 13.22 -21.81
N THR A 169 -10.61 12.17 -21.61
CA THR A 169 -11.08 10.86 -21.19
C THR A 169 -11.62 10.90 -19.77
N GLU A 170 -10.86 11.52 -18.86
CA GLU A 170 -11.24 11.67 -17.46
C GLU A 170 -12.50 12.52 -17.34
N ALA A 171 -12.56 13.64 -18.06
CA ALA A 171 -13.72 14.53 -18.06
C ALA A 171 -15.00 13.83 -18.51
N GLN A 172 -14.92 13.04 -19.59
CA GLN A 172 -16.06 12.25 -20.07
C GLN A 172 -16.51 11.22 -19.03
N ARG A 173 -15.58 10.51 -18.39
CA ARG A 173 -15.87 9.45 -17.41
C ARG A 173 -16.39 10.01 -16.08
N LEU A 174 -15.94 11.20 -15.71
CA LEU A 174 -16.37 11.89 -14.50
C LEU A 174 -17.62 12.75 -14.70
N GLY A 175 -18.07 12.95 -15.94
CA GLY A 175 -19.24 13.78 -16.24
C GLY A 175 -18.99 15.28 -16.04
N ILE A 176 -17.76 15.74 -16.25
CA ILE A 176 -17.32 17.13 -16.08
C ILE A 176 -16.80 17.72 -17.39
N ALA A 177 -16.56 19.03 -17.43
CA ALA A 177 -15.99 19.68 -18.61
C ALA A 177 -14.48 19.33 -18.77
N PRO A 178 -13.97 19.13 -20.00
CA PRO A 178 -12.54 19.07 -20.24
C PRO A 178 -11.84 20.33 -19.72
N GLY A 179 -10.73 20.16 -19.00
CA GLY A 179 -10.01 21.24 -18.33
C GLY A 179 -10.60 21.69 -16.99
N ALA A 180 -11.71 21.09 -16.54
CA ALA A 180 -12.25 21.36 -15.20
C ALA A 180 -11.17 21.15 -14.11
N PRO A 181 -11.15 21.99 -13.07
CA PRO A 181 -10.14 21.92 -12.02
C PRO A 181 -10.26 20.61 -11.24
N CYS A 182 -9.13 19.94 -11.06
CA CYS A 182 -9.02 18.68 -10.35
C CYS A 182 -7.81 18.68 -9.41
N LEU A 183 -7.95 17.93 -8.32
CA LEU A 183 -6.83 17.50 -7.50
C LEU A 183 -6.28 16.19 -8.06
N GLN A 184 -5.00 16.18 -8.42
CA GLN A 184 -4.29 14.96 -8.80
C GLN A 184 -3.39 14.51 -7.65
N ILE A 185 -3.51 13.24 -7.27
CA ILE A 185 -2.63 12.58 -6.31
C ILE A 185 -1.90 11.46 -7.05
N GLU A 186 -0.59 11.59 -7.16
CA GLU A 186 0.29 10.52 -7.62
C GLU A 186 0.94 9.84 -6.43
N ARG A 187 0.95 8.51 -6.44
CA ARG A 187 1.58 7.70 -5.41
C ARG A 187 2.48 6.65 -6.02
N TRP A 188 3.72 6.61 -5.56
CA TRP A 188 4.62 5.47 -5.79
C TRP A 188 4.76 4.69 -4.49
N THR A 189 4.74 3.37 -4.57
CA THR A 189 4.85 2.46 -3.42
C THR A 189 5.93 1.42 -3.70
N TRP A 190 6.73 1.11 -2.69
CA TRP A 190 7.84 0.16 -2.76
C TRP A 190 7.82 -0.84 -1.60
N ARG A 191 8.47 -1.98 -1.82
CA ARG A 191 8.84 -2.97 -0.79
C ARG A 191 10.35 -3.10 -0.79
N GLY A 192 11.01 -2.48 0.19
CA GLY A 192 12.44 -2.17 0.09
C GLY A 192 12.70 -1.31 -1.14
N ASP A 193 13.63 -1.73 -2.00
CA ASP A 193 13.93 -1.04 -3.26
C ASP A 193 13.05 -1.50 -4.45
N ALA A 194 12.23 -2.53 -4.27
CA ALA A 194 11.40 -3.09 -5.33
C ALA A 194 10.11 -2.26 -5.52
N PRO A 195 9.80 -1.80 -6.76
CA PRO A 195 8.56 -1.08 -7.02
C PRO A 195 7.35 -2.00 -6.92
N VAL A 196 6.32 -1.59 -6.19
CA VAL A 196 5.07 -2.34 -6.07
C VAL A 196 4.02 -1.80 -7.04
N THR A 197 3.79 -0.49 -7.00
CA THR A 197 2.76 0.16 -7.81
C THR A 197 3.04 1.66 -7.94
N HIS A 198 2.50 2.24 -9.00
CA HIS A 198 2.25 3.67 -9.09
C HIS A 198 0.80 3.90 -9.48
N ALA A 199 0.17 4.85 -8.80
CA ALA A 199 -1.19 5.27 -9.08
C ALA A 199 -1.23 6.77 -9.29
N THR A 200 -2.03 7.18 -10.27
CA THR A 200 -2.46 8.55 -10.49
C THR A 200 -3.97 8.59 -10.30
N GLN A 201 -4.40 9.29 -9.27
CA GLN A 201 -5.80 9.50 -8.94
C GLN A 201 -6.16 10.96 -9.23
N LEU A 202 -7.31 11.17 -9.87
CA LEU A 202 -7.82 12.48 -10.24
C LEU A 202 -9.21 12.66 -9.64
N PHE A 203 -9.39 13.71 -8.85
CA PHE A 203 -10.66 14.05 -8.23
C PHE A 203 -11.11 15.44 -8.70
N PRO A 204 -12.37 15.60 -9.15
CA PRO A 204 -12.96 16.92 -9.39
C PRO A 204 -12.89 17.78 -8.12
N ALA A 205 -12.57 19.07 -8.29
CA ALA A 205 -12.34 19.98 -7.16
C ALA A 205 -13.57 20.16 -6.25
N ASP A 206 -14.77 19.88 -6.75
CA ASP A 206 -16.04 19.92 -6.01
C ASP A 206 -16.43 18.58 -5.37
N HIS A 207 -15.66 17.51 -5.61
CA HIS A 207 -15.95 16.16 -5.10
C HIS A 207 -15.04 15.73 -3.95
N TYR A 208 -13.81 16.27 -3.89
CA TYR A 208 -12.80 15.84 -2.93
C TYR A 208 -11.95 16.99 -2.42
N ASP A 209 -11.94 17.14 -1.10
CA ASP A 209 -10.98 17.93 -0.37
C ASP A 209 -10.04 17.03 0.42
N LEU A 210 -8.79 17.47 0.51
CA LEU A 210 -7.78 16.82 1.31
C LEU A 210 -7.56 17.58 2.62
N VAL A 211 -8.01 16.99 3.72
CA VAL A 211 -7.94 17.59 5.06
C VAL A 211 -7.05 16.72 5.95
N GLU A 212 -6.07 17.35 6.59
CA GLU A 212 -5.16 16.71 7.55
C GLU A 212 -4.96 17.62 8.76
N ASP A 213 -5.16 17.06 9.96
CA ASP A 213 -4.92 17.77 11.21
C ASP A 213 -3.45 17.62 11.63
N PHE A 214 -2.71 18.74 11.63
CA PHE A 214 -1.32 18.73 12.06
C PHE A 214 -1.19 19.13 13.53
N THR A 215 -0.78 18.17 14.37
CA THR A 215 -0.28 18.49 15.71
C THR A 215 1.25 18.50 15.68
N PRO A 216 1.91 19.62 16.02
CA PRO A 216 3.37 19.67 16.11
C PRO A 216 3.89 18.60 17.07
N ARG A 217 4.88 17.81 16.64
CA ARG A 217 5.62 16.95 17.57
C ARG A 217 6.59 17.83 18.36
N SER A 218 6.32 18.02 19.65
CA SER A 218 7.26 18.60 20.64
C SER A 218 8.43 17.66 20.89
#